data_AF-A0A964HIH5-F1
#
_entry.id   AF-A0A964HIH5-F1
#
_cell.length_a   1.000
_cell.length_b   1.000
_cell.length_c   1.000
_cell.angle_alpha   90.00
_cell.angle_beta   90.00
_cell.angle_gamma   90.00
#
_symmetry.space_group_name_H-M   'P 1'
#
loop_
_entity.id
_entity.type
_entity.pdbx_description
1 polymer ?
#
loop_
_entity_poly.entity_id
_entity_poly.type
_entity_poly.pdbx_seq_one_letter_code
_entity_poly.pdbx_strand_id
1 'polypeptide(L)' 'MQTPTTARIRTAIEVLTKLGERLNTHAEHSVMQLSESPAGAHHAGRIEVSAIEQTSRIEVVTAQLKS' A
#
# COMPACT_ATOMS: atom_id res chain seq x y z
N MET A 1 -7.97 16.40 21.95
CA MET A 1 -7.50 15.07 21.55
C MET A 1 -6.43 14.62 22.53
N GLN A 2 -6.46 13.38 22.99
CA GLN A 2 -5.43 12.83 23.87
C GLN A 2 -4.21 12.41 23.03
N THR A 3 -3.01 12.73 23.49
CA THR A 3 -1.76 12.34 22.81
C THR A 3 -1.68 10.81 22.70
N PRO A 4 -1.37 10.25 21.51
CA PRO A 4 -1.19 8.82 21.35
C PRO A 4 -0.04 8.30 22.24
N THR A 5 -0.18 7.07 22.75
CA THR A 5 0.94 6.40 23.45
C THR A 5 1.92 5.82 22.44
N THR A 6 3.18 5.65 22.86
CA THR A 6 4.22 4.98 22.04
C THR A 6 3.78 3.60 21.56
N ALA A 7 3.05 2.84 22.39
CA ALA A 7 2.50 1.55 21.99
C ALA A 7 1.50 1.67 20.83
N ARG A 8 0.60 2.67 20.87
CA ARG A 8 -0.36 2.94 19.79
C ARG A 8 0.34 3.39 18.50
N ILE A 9 1.40 4.19 18.61
CA ILE A 9 2.21 4.61 17.45
C ILE A 9 2.89 3.39 16.80
N ARG A 10 3.49 2.50 17.60
CA ARG A 10 4.09 1.25 17.09
C ARG A 10 3.07 0.36 16.38
N THR A 11 1.90 0.15 16.99
CA THR A 11 0.82 -0.62 16.36
C THR A 11 0.36 0.01 15.06
N ALA A 12 0.24 1.35 14.99
CA ALA A 12 -0.13 2.04 13.76
C ALA A 12 0.91 1.82 12.66
N ILE A 13 2.20 1.89 12.99
CA ILE A 13 3.30 1.58 12.05
C ILE A 13 3.19 0.14 11.54
N GLU A 14 3.00 -0.85 12.43
CA GLU A 14 2.85 -2.26 12.03
C GLU A 14 1.65 -2.50 11.09
N VAL A 15 0.53 -1.84 11.37
CA VAL A 15 -0.68 -1.93 10.53
C VAL A 15 -0.42 -1.31 9.15
N LEU A 16 0.24 -0.14 9.11
CA LEU A 16 0.59 0.53 7.86
C LEU A 16 1.57 -0.29 7.02
N THR A 17 2.58 -0.89 7.63
CA THR A 17 3.51 -1.81 6.95
C THR A 17 2.77 -2.99 6.32
N LYS A 18 1.92 -3.68 7.09
CA LYS A 18 1.12 -4.81 6.58
C LYS A 18 0.14 -4.39 5.48
N LEU A 19 -0.40 -3.17 5.56
CA LEU A 19 -1.25 -2.63 4.51
C LEU A 19 -0.46 -2.44 3.21
N GLY A 20 0.75 -1.88 3.28
CA GLY A 20 1.63 -1.73 2.11
C GLY A 20 1.96 -3.07 1.45
N GLU A 21 2.32 -4.08 2.25
CA GLU A 21 2.56 -5.44 1.77
C GLU A 21 1.34 -6.02 1.04
N ARG A 22 0.15 -5.90 1.63
CA ARG A 22 -1.10 -6.40 1.03
C ARG A 22 -1.45 -5.70 -0.27
N LEU A 23 -1.18 -4.40 -0.39
CA LEU A 23 -1.42 -3.64 -1.62
C LEU A 23 -0.50 -4.13 -2.75
N ASN A 24 0.78 -4.37 -2.46
CA ASN A 24 1.72 -4.93 -3.43
C ASN A 24 1.30 -6.33 -3.89
N THR A 25 1.04 -7.25 -2.95
CA THR A 25 0.60 -8.62 -3.30
C THR A 25 -0.70 -8.60 -4.11
N HIS A 26 -1.65 -7.74 -3.74
CA HIS A 26 -2.90 -7.62 -4.49
C HIS A 26 -2.67 -7.10 -5.91
N ALA A 27 -1.77 -6.14 -6.09
CA ALA A 27 -1.44 -5.60 -7.41
C ALA A 27 -0.79 -6.67 -8.29
N GLU A 28 0.22 -7.39 -7.77
CA GLU A 28 0.88 -8.50 -8.47
C GLU A 28 -0.13 -9.57 -8.93
N HIS A 29 -0.99 -10.02 -8.01
CA HIS A 29 -2.01 -11.02 -8.31
C HIS A 29 -3.03 -10.54 -9.34
N SER A 30 -3.40 -9.26 -9.32
CA SER A 30 -4.38 -8.69 -10.25
C SER A 30 -3.77 -8.47 -11.62
N VAL A 31 -2.55 -7.95 -11.70
CA VAL A 31 -1.80 -7.79 -12.96
C VAL A 31 -1.64 -9.15 -13.63
N MET A 32 -1.23 -10.18 -12.89
CA MET A 32 -1.07 -11.53 -13.41
C MET A 32 -2.36 -12.08 -14.04
N GLN A 33 -3.52 -11.83 -13.43
CA GLN A 33 -4.81 -12.31 -13.93
C GLN A 33 -5.36 -11.52 -15.13
N LEU A 34 -4.94 -10.27 -15.31
CA LEU A 34 -5.53 -9.38 -16.30
C LEU A 34 -4.69 -9.25 -17.59
N SER A 35 -3.42 -9.62 -17.57
CA SER A 35 -2.47 -9.29 -18.65
C SER A 35 -2.70 -9.99 -19.99
N GLU A 36 -3.66 -10.92 -20.10
CA GLU A 36 -3.87 -11.75 -21.29
C GLU A 36 -4.57 -11.04 -22.47
N SER A 37 -5.07 -9.81 -22.28
CA SER A 37 -5.71 -9.03 -23.35
C SER A 37 -5.29 -7.55 -23.31
N PRO A 38 -5.37 -6.78 -24.42
CA PRO A 38 -5.03 -5.35 -24.42
C PRO A 38 -5.83 -4.52 -23.41
N ALA A 39 -7.13 -4.82 -23.27
CA ALA A 39 -7.98 -4.16 -22.28
C ALA A 39 -7.57 -4.53 -20.84
N GLY A 40 -7.22 -5.81 -20.63
CA GLY A 40 -6.71 -6.28 -19.36
C GLY A 40 -5.32 -5.74 -19.02
N ALA A 41 -4.43 -5.54 -19.99
CA ALA A 41 -3.13 -4.89 -19.81
C ALA A 41 -3.28 -3.41 -19.39
N HIS A 42 -4.24 -2.68 -19.97
CA HIS A 42 -4.53 -1.31 -19.53
C HIS A 42 -5.05 -1.30 -18.08
N HIS A 43 -5.92 -2.25 -17.71
CA HIS A 43 -6.42 -2.36 -16.34
C HIS A 43 -5.31 -2.74 -15.35
N ALA A 44 -4.44 -3.69 -15.72
CA ALA A 44 -3.26 -4.09 -14.96
C ALA A 44 -2.33 -2.90 -14.68
N GLY A 45 -2.01 -2.10 -15.70
CA GLY A 45 -1.17 -0.90 -15.52
C GLY A 45 -1.78 0.13 -14.55
N ARG A 46 -3.11 0.30 -14.55
CA ARG A 46 -3.77 1.18 -13.58
C ARG A 46 -3.69 0.67 -12.15
N ILE A 47 -3.77 -0.65 -11.95
CA ILE A 47 -3.65 -1.26 -10.63
C ILE A 47 -2.22 -1.09 -10.09
N GLU A 48 -1.21 -1.32 -10.93
CA GLU A 48 0.19 -1.16 -10.57
C GLU A 48 0.51 0.29 -10.15
N VAL A 49 0.09 1.28 -10.96
CA VAL A 49 0.26 2.70 -10.62
C VAL A 49 -0.43 3.05 -9.30
N SER A 50 -1.67 2.58 -9.09
CA SER A 50 -2.39 2.84 -7.84
C SER A 50 -1.70 2.20 -6.63
N ALA A 51 -1.10 1.02 -6.77
CA ALA A 51 -0.40 0.37 -5.68
C ALA A 51 0.87 1.15 -5.29
N ILE A 52 1.64 1.60 -6.27
CA ILE A 52 2.82 2.45 -6.07
C ILE A 52 2.45 3.75 -5.35
N GLU A 53 1.40 4.44 -5.81
CA GLU A 53 0.97 5.69 -5.17
C GLU A 53 0.55 5.48 -3.71
N GLN A 54 -0.17 4.40 -3.42
CA GLN A 54 -0.65 4.12 -2.08
C GLN A 54 0.47 3.67 -1.13
N THR A 55 1.39 2.83 -1.59
CA THR A 55 2.54 2.38 -0.78
C THR A 55 3.50 3.53 -0.48
N SER A 56 3.75 4.42 -1.44
CA SER A 56 4.54 5.64 -1.21
C SER A 56 3.89 6.55 -0.15
N ARG A 57 2.56 6.73 -0.17
CA ARG A 57 1.86 7.49 0.88
C ARG A 57 1.98 6.82 2.25
N ILE A 58 1.87 5.49 2.30
CA ILE A 58 2.05 4.71 3.53
C ILE A 58 3.47 4.89 4.10
N GLU A 59 4.49 4.89 3.25
CA GLU A 59 5.88 5.14 3.66
C GLU A 59 6.06 6.53 4.25
N VAL A 60 5.49 7.56 3.61
CA VAL A 60 5.52 8.95 4.12
C VAL A 60 4.86 9.05 5.49
N VAL A 61 3.66 8.49 5.66
CA VAL A 61 2.95 8.51 6.97
C VAL A 61 3.74 7.72 8.01
N THR A 62 4.31 6.58 7.63
CA THR A 62 5.13 5.75 8.52
C THR A 62 6.38 6.50 8.98
N ALA A 63 7.02 7.28 8.10
CA ALA A 63 8.15 8.14 8.46
C ALA A 63 7.73 9.24 9.45
N GLN A 64 6.58 9.88 9.23
CA GLN A 64 6.01 10.89 10.14
C GLN A 64 5.65 10.32 11.52
N LEU A 65 5.27 9.04 11.60
CA LEU A 65 4.99 8.39 12.87
C LEU A 65 6.25 7.98 13.64
N LYS A 66 7.41 7.92 12.96
CA LYS A 66 8.70 7.57 13.57
C LYS A 66 9.49 8.79 14.06
N SER A 67 9.19 9.99 13.53
CA SER A 67 9.78 11.27 13.94
C SER A 67 9.21 11.76 15.27
#